data_AF-A0A182Q7R8-F1
#
_entry.id   AF-A0A182Q7R8-F1
#
_cell.length_a   1.000
_cell.length_b   1.000
_cell.length_c   1.000
_cell.angle_alpha   90.00
_cell.angle_beta   90.00
_cell.angle_gamma   90.00
#
_symmetry.space_group_name_H-M   'P 1'
#
loop_
_entity.id
_entity.type
_entity.pdbx_description
1 polymer ?
#
loop_
_entity_poly.entity_id
_entity_poly.type
_entity_poly.pdbx_seq_one_letter_code
_entity_poly.pdbx_strand_id
1 'polypeptide(L)'
;LFASWWIFITILTSFYTANLTAFLTLSKFTLPINNAEDVRRKEKQFVTIRGGAVEYAIRNRDETLNALSVLVDKRLVDFTTNVNDSDTLADKVAKQNYVFVRDRPAIDHMIYADYLVRRKINPINERVHCPYATATTPFLKRNRAFGYPLATEWNTIFDPELLKMVEGGIIKYKLNERLPNAEICPQNLGGTERQLKNRDLVMTYFVMVTGFVTSIVVFVSELGFRYLNHRKLNDQLQQQQPSKKDTTERVSYLGKQFGAGDSPPPPYAEIFSRHQLGVLGGERTGKLFDDTDYPANGANRQMINGRDYMVVREKNGLGSRLIPMRAPSAAIFHYTYAN
;
A
#
# COMPACT_ATOMS: atom_id res chain seq x y z
N LEU A 1 30.62 0.15 -9.64
CA LEU A 1 29.82 -0.37 -8.51
C LEU A 1 28.76 0.61 -8.04
N PHE A 2 29.11 1.82 -7.60
CA PHE A 2 28.10 2.83 -7.21
C PHE A 2 27.21 3.24 -8.39
N ALA A 3 27.78 3.64 -9.51
CA ALA A 3 27.02 4.02 -10.71
C ALA A 3 26.14 2.87 -11.24
N SER A 4 26.67 1.65 -11.29
CA SER A 4 25.91 0.46 -11.71
C SER A 4 24.74 0.15 -10.76
N TRP A 5 24.91 0.37 -9.46
CA TRP A 5 23.83 0.23 -8.48
C TRP A 5 22.72 1.26 -8.67
N TRP A 6 23.07 2.53 -8.89
CA TRP A 6 22.09 3.58 -9.17
C TRP A 6 21.32 3.32 -10.45
N ILE A 7 22.01 2.92 -11.51
CA ILE A 7 21.37 2.54 -12.78
C ILE A 7 20.40 1.38 -12.54
N PHE A 8 20.81 0.33 -11.83
CA PHE A 8 19.94 -0.79 -11.49
C PHE A 8 18.67 -0.35 -10.73
N ILE A 9 18.82 0.47 -9.69
CA ILE A 9 17.70 0.96 -8.89
C ILE A 9 16.75 1.82 -9.72
N THR A 10 17.27 2.73 -10.56
CA THR A 10 16.43 3.59 -11.41
C THR A 10 15.65 2.79 -12.45
N ILE A 11 16.24 1.73 -13.01
CA ILE A 11 15.55 0.84 -13.95
C ILE A 11 14.43 0.08 -13.23
N LEU A 12 14.72 -0.49 -12.05
CA LEU A 12 13.74 -1.25 -11.28
C LEU A 12 12.56 -0.38 -10.84
N THR A 13 12.82 0.82 -10.29
CA THR A 13 11.76 1.74 -9.89
C THR A 13 10.94 2.21 -11.09
N SER A 14 11.55 2.45 -12.25
CA SER A 14 10.84 2.84 -13.48
C SER A 14 9.91 1.74 -13.99
N PHE A 15 10.32 0.47 -13.97
CA PHE A 15 9.43 -0.63 -14.34
C PHE A 15 8.29 -0.82 -13.33
N TYR A 16 8.59 -0.66 -12.04
CA TYR A 16 7.55 -0.71 -11.01
C TYR A 16 6.50 0.39 -11.20
N THR A 17 6.93 1.64 -11.39
CA THR A 17 6.01 2.76 -11.61
C THR A 17 5.22 2.60 -12.91
N ALA A 18 5.84 2.14 -14.00
CA ALA A 18 5.15 1.89 -15.27
C ALA A 18 4.08 0.79 -15.17
N ASN A 19 4.36 -0.30 -14.45
CA ASN A 19 3.38 -1.38 -14.26
C ASN A 19 2.22 -0.93 -13.35
N LEU A 20 2.53 -0.16 -12.30
CA LEU A 20 1.53 0.42 -11.41
C LEU A 20 0.61 1.38 -12.17
N THR A 21 1.17 2.28 -12.99
CA THR A 21 0.37 3.23 -13.78
C THR A 21 -0.49 2.50 -14.81
N ALA A 22 0.04 1.47 -15.49
CA ALA A 22 -0.74 0.63 -16.39
C ALA A 22 -1.93 -0.03 -15.66
N PHE A 23 -1.72 -0.55 -14.45
CA PHE A 23 -2.80 -1.14 -13.66
C PHE A 23 -3.85 -0.11 -13.20
N LEU A 24 -3.41 1.09 -12.78
CA LEU A 24 -4.31 2.15 -12.33
C LEU A 24 -5.14 2.77 -13.46
N THR A 25 -4.56 2.88 -14.65
CA THR A 25 -5.22 3.41 -15.85
C THR A 25 -6.12 2.37 -16.52
N LEU A 26 -5.78 1.08 -16.42
CA LEU A 26 -6.60 -0.01 -16.96
C LEU A 26 -7.79 -0.32 -16.03
N SER A 27 -8.83 0.51 -16.09
CA SER A 27 -10.09 0.23 -15.43
C SER A 27 -10.98 -0.67 -16.29
N LYS A 28 -10.81 -2.01 -16.16
CA LYS A 28 -11.74 -2.96 -16.76
C LYS A 28 -12.85 -3.30 -15.78
N PHE A 29 -14.07 -2.89 -16.11
CA PHE A 29 -15.25 -3.40 -15.42
C PHE A 29 -15.44 -4.87 -15.80
N THR A 30 -15.36 -5.77 -14.83
CA THR A 30 -15.67 -7.18 -15.03
C THR A 30 -17.04 -7.48 -14.44
N LEU A 31 -17.94 -7.93 -15.29
CA LEU A 31 -19.22 -8.45 -14.83
C LEU A 31 -19.00 -9.69 -13.97
N PRO A 32 -19.68 -9.81 -12.81
CA PRO A 32 -19.58 -11.01 -12.00
C PRO A 32 -20.18 -12.22 -12.72
N ILE A 33 -21.06 -12.02 -13.70
CA ILE A 33 -21.75 -13.08 -14.43
C ILE A 33 -21.68 -12.73 -15.91
N ASN A 34 -20.95 -13.54 -16.68
CA ASN A 34 -20.90 -13.41 -18.13
C ASN A 34 -21.69 -14.53 -18.79
N ASN A 35 -21.52 -15.77 -18.32
CA ASN A 35 -22.13 -16.93 -18.95
C ASN A 35 -23.24 -17.55 -18.07
N ALA A 36 -24.10 -18.35 -18.70
CA ALA A 36 -25.09 -19.17 -17.99
C ALA A 36 -24.43 -20.07 -16.93
N GLU A 37 -23.25 -20.61 -17.23
CA GLU A 37 -22.50 -21.45 -16.29
C GLU A 37 -22.05 -20.69 -15.03
N ASP A 38 -21.75 -19.39 -15.16
CA ASP A 38 -21.41 -18.56 -14.00
C ASP A 38 -22.63 -18.37 -13.09
N VAL A 39 -23.84 -18.26 -13.66
CA VAL A 39 -25.10 -18.20 -12.90
C VAL A 39 -25.27 -19.47 -12.09
N ARG A 40 -25.02 -20.63 -12.72
CA ARG A 40 -25.07 -21.95 -12.05
C ARG A 40 -24.05 -22.07 -10.93
N ARG A 41 -22.78 -21.77 -11.21
CA ARG A 41 -21.67 -21.92 -10.25
C ARG A 41 -21.78 -20.97 -9.06
N LYS A 42 -22.27 -19.74 -9.28
CA LYS A 42 -22.45 -18.73 -8.23
C LYS A 42 -23.82 -18.80 -7.57
N GLU A 43 -24.68 -19.74 -7.98
CA GLU A 43 -26.05 -19.91 -7.52
C GLU A 43 -26.83 -18.60 -7.49
N LYS A 44 -26.64 -17.78 -8.54
CA LYS A 44 -27.25 -16.46 -8.58
C LYS A 44 -28.71 -16.57 -8.98
N GLN A 45 -29.57 -15.85 -8.25
CA GLN A 45 -30.98 -15.74 -8.59
C GLN A 45 -31.17 -15.04 -9.92
N PHE A 46 -32.01 -15.61 -10.79
CA PHE A 46 -32.33 -15.01 -12.07
C PHE A 46 -33.83 -15.05 -12.34
N VAL A 47 -34.29 -14.10 -13.14
CA VAL A 47 -35.69 -13.94 -13.53
C VAL A 47 -35.80 -14.00 -15.04
N THR A 48 -36.79 -14.75 -15.54
CA THR A 48 -37.10 -14.85 -16.97
C THR A 48 -38.61 -14.97 -17.17
N ILE A 49 -39.09 -14.71 -18.38
CA ILE A 49 -40.52 -14.73 -18.67
C ILE A 49 -41.03 -16.17 -18.72
N ARG A 50 -42.18 -16.39 -18.05
CA ARG A 50 -42.92 -17.64 -18.10
C ARG A 50 -43.40 -17.97 -19.51
N GLY A 51 -43.23 -19.20 -19.95
CA GLY A 51 -43.57 -19.68 -21.29
C GLY A 51 -42.58 -19.26 -22.38
N GLY A 52 -41.47 -18.62 -22.01
CA GLY A 52 -40.43 -18.20 -22.96
C GLY A 52 -39.51 -19.36 -23.40
N ALA A 53 -38.75 -19.12 -24.47
CA ALA A 53 -37.74 -20.06 -24.96
C ALA A 53 -36.67 -20.42 -23.90
N VAL A 54 -36.37 -19.50 -22.99
CA VAL A 54 -35.42 -19.71 -21.89
C VAL A 54 -35.97 -20.73 -20.89
N GLU A 55 -37.24 -20.61 -20.48
CA GLU A 55 -37.87 -21.60 -19.59
C GLU A 55 -37.90 -22.99 -20.24
N TYR A 56 -38.26 -23.05 -21.53
CA TYR A 56 -38.24 -24.31 -22.28
C TYR A 56 -36.84 -24.94 -22.31
N ALA A 57 -35.81 -24.14 -22.60
CA ALA A 57 -34.43 -24.60 -22.67
C ALA A 57 -33.85 -25.06 -21.31
N ILE A 58 -34.41 -24.58 -20.20
CA ILE A 58 -34.02 -25.01 -18.85
C ILE A 58 -34.73 -26.31 -18.46
N ARG A 59 -36.00 -26.48 -18.86
CA ARG A 59 -36.82 -27.64 -18.48
C ARG A 59 -36.56 -28.88 -19.34
N ASN A 60 -36.19 -28.69 -20.60
CA ASN A 60 -35.97 -29.80 -21.53
C ASN A 60 -34.54 -30.35 -21.40
N ARG A 61 -34.40 -31.69 -21.31
CA ARG A 61 -33.11 -32.33 -21.04
C ARG A 61 -32.12 -32.27 -22.19
N ASP A 62 -32.62 -32.22 -23.42
CA ASP A 62 -31.82 -32.21 -24.65
C ASP A 62 -31.23 -30.82 -24.96
N GLU A 63 -31.59 -29.81 -24.17
CA GLU A 63 -31.21 -28.43 -24.36
C GLU A 63 -29.95 -28.04 -23.58
N THR A 64 -29.17 -27.10 -24.12
CA THR A 64 -27.89 -26.70 -23.54
C THR A 64 -28.02 -25.99 -22.18
N LEU A 65 -29.16 -25.37 -21.92
CA LEU A 65 -29.46 -24.67 -20.66
C LEU A 65 -30.08 -25.58 -19.59
N ASN A 66 -30.26 -26.88 -19.87
CA ASN A 66 -30.78 -27.84 -18.90
C ASN A 66 -29.93 -27.91 -17.62
N ALA A 67 -28.64 -27.58 -17.69
CA ALA A 67 -27.78 -27.52 -16.51
C ALA A 67 -28.27 -26.52 -15.44
N LEU A 68 -29.08 -25.51 -15.83
CA LEU A 68 -29.70 -24.55 -14.93
C LEU A 68 -30.95 -25.09 -14.23
N SER A 69 -31.46 -26.27 -14.60
CA SER A 69 -32.63 -26.90 -13.95
C SER A 69 -32.43 -27.07 -12.44
N VAL A 70 -31.19 -27.33 -12.00
CA VAL A 70 -30.82 -27.41 -10.58
C VAL A 70 -31.16 -26.12 -9.82
N LEU A 71 -31.04 -24.96 -10.47
CA LEU A 71 -31.41 -23.66 -9.86
C LEU A 71 -32.92 -23.52 -9.71
N VAL A 72 -33.70 -24.14 -10.61
CA VAL A 72 -35.17 -24.17 -10.53
C VAL A 72 -35.60 -24.98 -9.31
N ASP A 73 -34.99 -26.15 -9.10
CA ASP A 73 -35.26 -27.00 -7.93
C ASP A 73 -34.92 -26.30 -6.61
N LYS A 74 -33.85 -25.50 -6.60
CA LYS A 74 -33.45 -24.65 -5.47
C LYS A 74 -34.32 -23.39 -5.27
N ARG A 75 -35.35 -23.18 -6.09
CA ARG A 75 -36.20 -21.96 -6.09
C ARG A 75 -35.41 -20.65 -6.27
N LEU A 76 -34.30 -20.71 -7.01
CA LEU A 76 -33.48 -19.54 -7.35
C LEU A 76 -33.90 -18.90 -8.67
N VAL A 77 -34.81 -19.54 -9.41
CA VAL A 77 -35.35 -19.04 -10.68
C VAL A 77 -36.75 -18.53 -10.48
N ASP A 78 -36.98 -17.28 -10.88
CA ASP A 78 -38.30 -16.66 -10.88
C ASP A 78 -38.84 -16.60 -12.32
N PHE A 79 -39.91 -17.34 -12.57
CA PHE A 79 -40.63 -17.30 -13.85
C PHE A 79 -41.73 -16.26 -13.77
N THR A 80 -41.39 -15.02 -14.14
CA THR A 80 -42.31 -13.90 -14.04
C THR A 80 -43.42 -14.00 -15.10
N THR A 81 -44.65 -13.72 -14.67
CA THR A 81 -45.81 -13.53 -15.56
C THR A 81 -46.02 -12.07 -15.94
N ASN A 82 -45.18 -11.16 -15.43
CA ASN A 82 -45.28 -9.75 -15.74
C ASN A 82 -44.98 -9.54 -17.23
N VAL A 83 -45.89 -8.86 -17.91
CA VAL A 83 -45.74 -8.52 -19.33
C VAL A 83 -44.82 -7.31 -19.50
N ASN A 84 -44.77 -6.43 -18.49
CA ASN A 84 -43.94 -5.24 -18.52
C ASN A 84 -42.52 -5.54 -18.03
N ASP A 85 -41.59 -5.67 -18.98
CA ASP A 85 -40.17 -5.92 -18.69
C ASP A 85 -39.56 -4.78 -17.83
N SER A 86 -40.02 -3.54 -17.98
CA SER A 86 -39.53 -2.40 -17.19
C SER A 86 -39.80 -2.53 -15.69
N ASP A 87 -40.96 -3.07 -15.30
CA ASP A 87 -41.29 -3.28 -13.89
C ASP A 87 -40.41 -4.38 -13.30
N THR A 88 -40.18 -5.45 -14.07
CA THR A 88 -39.28 -6.53 -13.64
C THR A 88 -37.84 -6.03 -13.47
N LEU A 89 -37.38 -5.13 -14.35
CA LEU A 89 -36.08 -4.50 -14.25
C LEU A 89 -35.95 -3.66 -12.98
N ALA A 90 -36.95 -2.83 -12.67
CA ALA A 90 -36.93 -1.98 -11.48
C ALA A 90 -37.05 -2.78 -10.18
N ASP A 91 -37.94 -3.77 -10.12
CA ASP A 91 -38.23 -4.49 -8.87
C ASP A 91 -37.27 -5.66 -8.61
N LYS A 92 -36.96 -6.46 -9.64
CA LYS A 92 -36.12 -7.65 -9.46
C LYS A 92 -34.65 -7.35 -9.64
N VAL A 93 -34.28 -6.60 -10.67
CA VAL A 93 -32.86 -6.31 -10.95
C VAL A 93 -32.36 -5.21 -10.03
N ALA A 94 -33.00 -4.05 -10.00
CA ALA A 94 -32.48 -2.90 -9.25
C ALA A 94 -32.60 -3.06 -7.73
N LYS A 95 -33.72 -3.59 -7.21
CA LYS A 95 -33.91 -3.76 -5.75
C LYS A 95 -33.36 -5.08 -5.21
N GLN A 96 -33.61 -6.19 -5.93
CA GLN A 96 -33.29 -7.54 -5.43
C GLN A 96 -31.98 -8.12 -6.00
N ASN A 97 -31.29 -7.41 -6.90
CA ASN A 97 -30.05 -7.86 -7.55
C ASN A 97 -30.20 -9.21 -8.29
N TYR A 98 -31.34 -9.47 -8.92
CA TYR A 98 -31.55 -10.64 -9.77
C TYR A 98 -30.88 -10.43 -11.14
N VAL A 99 -30.46 -11.53 -11.78
CA VAL A 99 -30.06 -11.51 -13.19
C VAL A 99 -31.32 -11.60 -14.04
N PHE A 100 -31.58 -10.61 -14.90
CA PHE A 100 -32.70 -10.70 -15.83
C PHE A 100 -32.25 -11.34 -17.15
N VAL A 101 -32.88 -12.45 -17.52
CA VAL A 101 -32.58 -13.21 -18.74
C VAL A 101 -33.70 -12.98 -19.75
N ARG A 102 -33.37 -12.21 -20.79
CA ARG A 102 -34.31 -11.82 -21.85
C ARG A 102 -33.59 -11.71 -23.20
N ASP A 103 -34.37 -11.60 -24.26
CA ASP A 103 -33.86 -11.43 -25.62
C ASP A 103 -33.03 -10.15 -25.75
N ARG A 104 -31.89 -10.22 -26.45
CA ARG A 104 -30.96 -9.09 -26.56
C ARG A 104 -31.61 -7.81 -27.12
N PRO A 105 -32.39 -7.84 -28.22
CA PRO A 105 -33.05 -6.64 -28.69
C PRO A 105 -34.06 -6.06 -27.68
N ALA A 106 -34.77 -6.91 -26.92
CA ALA A 106 -35.70 -6.43 -25.90
C ALA A 106 -34.93 -5.72 -24.77
N ILE A 107 -33.79 -6.27 -24.35
CA ILE A 107 -32.91 -5.65 -23.35
C ILE A 107 -32.36 -4.31 -23.85
N ASP A 108 -31.86 -4.24 -25.08
CA ASP A 108 -31.24 -3.03 -25.63
C ASP A 108 -32.26 -1.87 -25.69
N HIS A 109 -33.47 -2.13 -26.18
CA HIS A 109 -34.55 -1.13 -26.19
C HIS A 109 -35.02 -0.75 -24.78
N MET A 110 -35.13 -1.71 -23.87
CA MET A 110 -35.56 -1.46 -22.49
C MET A 110 -34.54 -0.61 -21.72
N ILE A 111 -33.24 -0.94 -21.81
CA ILE A 111 -32.17 -0.17 -21.16
C ILE A 111 -32.11 1.24 -21.75
N TYR A 112 -32.26 1.38 -23.07
CA TYR A 112 -32.28 2.70 -23.70
C TYR A 112 -33.45 3.55 -23.20
N ALA A 113 -34.65 2.97 -23.09
CA ALA A 113 -35.81 3.66 -22.57
C ALA A 113 -35.60 4.15 -21.13
N ASP A 114 -35.07 3.30 -20.24
CA ASP A 114 -34.73 3.67 -18.86
C ASP A 114 -33.64 4.75 -18.80
N TYR A 115 -32.60 4.66 -19.65
CA TYR A 115 -31.56 5.67 -19.79
C TYR A 115 -32.15 7.05 -20.14
N LEU A 116 -33.06 7.11 -21.12
CA LEU A 116 -33.71 8.36 -21.52
C LEU A 116 -34.52 8.99 -20.37
N VAL A 117 -35.21 8.17 -19.57
CA VAL A 117 -35.96 8.66 -18.40
C VAL A 117 -35.01 9.21 -17.33
N ARG A 118 -33.93 8.49 -17.00
CA ARG A 118 -32.97 8.92 -15.98
C ARG A 118 -32.20 10.16 -16.38
N ARG A 119 -31.85 10.29 -17.67
CA ARG A 119 -31.19 11.47 -18.22
C ARG A 119 -32.08 12.72 -18.11
N LYS A 120 -33.39 12.58 -18.29
CA LYS A 120 -34.36 13.68 -18.10
C LYS A 120 -34.43 14.14 -16.64
N ILE A 121 -34.35 13.21 -15.68
CA ILE A 121 -34.46 13.52 -14.25
C ILE A 121 -33.17 14.18 -13.74
N ASN A 122 -31.99 13.64 -14.09
CA ASN A 122 -30.71 14.10 -13.57
C ASN A 122 -29.72 14.38 -14.71
N PRO A 123 -29.70 15.56 -15.34
CA PRO A 123 -28.88 15.78 -16.54
C PRO A 123 -27.36 15.75 -16.30
N ILE A 124 -26.90 15.94 -15.05
CA ILE A 124 -25.49 16.21 -14.73
C ILE A 124 -24.69 14.92 -14.43
N ASN A 125 -25.32 13.90 -13.85
CA ASN A 125 -24.59 12.76 -13.27
C ASN A 125 -24.72 11.50 -14.12
N GLU A 126 -23.74 11.26 -15.00
CA GLU A 126 -23.72 10.15 -15.96
C GLU A 126 -23.80 8.76 -15.30
N ARG A 127 -23.20 8.61 -14.10
CA ARG A 127 -23.23 7.35 -13.35
C ARG A 127 -24.66 6.94 -12.94
N VAL A 128 -25.55 7.90 -12.80
CA VAL A 128 -26.95 7.65 -12.41
C VAL A 128 -27.78 7.20 -13.62
N HIS A 129 -27.32 7.48 -14.84
CA HIS A 129 -28.02 7.11 -16.07
C HIS A 129 -27.89 5.63 -16.42
N CYS A 130 -26.81 4.99 -15.96
CA CYS A 130 -26.41 3.64 -16.37
C CYS A 130 -26.28 2.68 -15.17
N PRO A 131 -27.39 2.28 -14.51
CA PRO A 131 -27.34 1.36 -13.37
C PRO A 131 -27.19 -0.11 -13.78
N TYR A 132 -27.50 -0.46 -15.03
CA TYR A 132 -27.53 -1.84 -15.52
C TYR A 132 -26.34 -2.12 -16.43
N ALA A 133 -25.90 -3.37 -16.44
CA ALA A 133 -24.87 -3.86 -17.36
C ALA A 133 -25.31 -5.21 -17.95
N THR A 134 -25.05 -5.40 -19.24
CA THR A 134 -25.49 -6.56 -20.01
C THR A 134 -24.36 -7.55 -20.23
N ALA A 135 -24.61 -8.86 -20.11
CA ALA A 135 -23.59 -9.85 -20.43
C ALA A 135 -23.16 -9.74 -21.90
N THR A 136 -21.85 -9.82 -22.16
CA THR A 136 -21.31 -9.77 -23.52
C THR A 136 -21.71 -11.00 -24.33
N THR A 137 -21.65 -12.16 -23.68
CA THR A 137 -21.98 -13.47 -24.23
C THR A 137 -23.47 -13.80 -24.03
N PRO A 138 -24.19 -14.20 -25.09
CA PRO A 138 -25.58 -14.65 -24.96
C PRO A 138 -25.63 -16.04 -24.32
N PHE A 139 -26.63 -16.28 -23.47
CA PHE A 139 -26.84 -17.58 -22.82
C PHE A 139 -27.26 -18.65 -23.83
N LEU A 140 -28.08 -18.27 -24.82
CA LEU A 140 -28.58 -19.13 -25.87
C LEU A 140 -28.72 -18.31 -27.16
N LYS A 141 -28.32 -18.90 -28.28
CA LYS A 141 -28.61 -18.36 -29.62
C LYS A 141 -29.66 -19.24 -30.27
N ARG A 142 -30.76 -18.62 -30.71
CA ARG A 142 -31.86 -19.28 -31.41
C ARG A 142 -32.30 -18.41 -32.57
N ASN A 143 -32.67 -19.06 -33.67
CA ASN A 143 -33.29 -18.39 -34.79
C ASN A 143 -34.77 -18.16 -34.47
N ARG A 144 -35.28 -17.00 -34.86
CA ARG A 144 -36.72 -16.71 -34.84
C ARG A 144 -37.29 -17.03 -36.19
N ALA A 145 -38.45 -17.67 -36.21
CA ALA A 145 -39.20 -17.99 -37.41
C ALA A 145 -40.68 -17.75 -37.17
N PHE A 146 -41.42 -17.54 -38.24
CA PHE A 146 -42.88 -17.55 -38.18
C PHE A 146 -43.37 -19.00 -38.25
N GLY A 147 -44.27 -19.35 -37.34
CA GLY A 147 -44.96 -20.63 -37.38
C GLY A 147 -46.27 -20.47 -38.14
N TYR A 148 -46.48 -21.30 -39.15
CA TYR A 148 -47.74 -21.36 -39.89
C TYR A 148 -48.51 -22.62 -39.52
N PRO A 149 -49.85 -22.62 -39.57
CA PRO A 149 -50.63 -23.84 -39.44
C PRO A 149 -50.26 -24.86 -40.52
N LEU A 150 -50.18 -26.14 -40.15
CA LEU A 150 -49.79 -27.24 -41.05
C LEU A 150 -50.68 -27.38 -42.29
N ALA A 151 -51.93 -26.91 -42.22
CA ALA A 151 -52.89 -26.97 -43.32
C ALA A 151 -52.71 -25.85 -44.36
N THR A 152 -51.79 -24.90 -44.14
CA THR A 152 -51.64 -23.72 -45.01
C THR A 152 -50.34 -23.76 -45.80
N GLU A 153 -50.37 -23.30 -47.06
CA GLU A 153 -49.17 -23.12 -47.90
C GLU A 153 -48.56 -21.72 -47.77
N TRP A 154 -48.79 -21.06 -46.65
CA TRP A 154 -48.36 -19.69 -46.39
C TRP A 154 -46.85 -19.51 -46.40
N ASN A 155 -46.10 -20.55 -46.05
CA ASN A 155 -44.65 -20.59 -46.17
C ASN A 155 -44.17 -20.27 -47.59
N THR A 156 -44.85 -20.77 -48.63
CA THR A 156 -44.45 -20.55 -50.03
C THR A 156 -44.62 -19.10 -50.48
N ILE A 157 -45.50 -18.35 -49.82
CA ILE A 157 -45.81 -16.95 -50.14
C ILE A 157 -44.96 -16.01 -49.27
N PHE A 158 -44.92 -16.25 -47.96
CA PHE A 158 -44.29 -15.33 -47.01
C PHE A 158 -42.79 -15.55 -46.86
N ASP A 159 -42.29 -16.78 -46.93
CA ASP A 159 -40.86 -17.03 -46.67
C ASP A 159 -39.96 -16.39 -47.75
N PRO A 160 -40.29 -16.42 -49.06
CA PRO A 160 -39.51 -15.70 -50.07
C PRO A 160 -39.51 -14.19 -49.86
N GLU A 161 -40.65 -13.60 -49.50
CA GLU A 161 -40.74 -12.16 -49.23
C GLU A 161 -40.00 -11.77 -47.94
N LEU A 162 -40.06 -12.61 -46.90
CA LEU A 162 -39.29 -12.41 -45.69
C LEU A 162 -37.79 -12.49 -45.96
N LEU A 163 -37.35 -13.45 -46.79
CA LEU A 163 -35.96 -13.59 -47.19
C LEU A 163 -35.47 -12.33 -47.90
N LYS A 164 -36.24 -11.80 -48.85
CA LYS A 164 -35.93 -10.51 -49.51
C LYS A 164 -35.80 -9.36 -48.50
N MET A 165 -36.65 -9.31 -47.46
CA MET A 165 -36.54 -8.31 -46.39
C MET A 165 -35.31 -8.48 -45.49
N VAL A 166 -34.87 -9.72 -45.26
CA VAL A 166 -33.63 -10.02 -44.52
C VAL A 166 -32.41 -9.62 -45.36
N GLU A 167 -32.35 -10.06 -46.62
CA GLU A 167 -31.26 -9.77 -47.57
C GLU A 167 -31.15 -8.28 -47.87
N GLY A 168 -32.28 -7.59 -48.03
CA GLY A 168 -32.34 -6.14 -48.18
C GLY A 168 -32.01 -5.36 -46.91
N GLY A 169 -31.78 -6.03 -45.78
CA GLY A 169 -31.38 -5.41 -44.52
C GLY A 169 -32.50 -4.63 -43.81
N ILE A 170 -33.74 -4.70 -44.29
CA ILE A 170 -34.90 -3.97 -43.73
C ILE A 170 -35.14 -4.39 -42.28
N ILE A 171 -35.07 -5.68 -41.99
CA ILE A 171 -35.28 -6.21 -40.62
C ILE A 171 -34.19 -5.69 -39.68
N LYS A 172 -32.93 -5.69 -40.11
CA LYS A 172 -31.81 -5.16 -39.32
C LYS A 172 -31.96 -3.66 -39.06
N TYR A 173 -32.37 -2.91 -40.08
CA TYR A 173 -32.66 -1.48 -39.96
C TYR A 173 -33.80 -1.23 -38.97
N LYS A 174 -34.94 -1.93 -39.12
CA LYS A 174 -36.10 -1.78 -38.23
C LYS A 174 -35.81 -2.19 -36.78
N LEU A 175 -34.95 -3.18 -36.56
CA LEU A 175 -34.52 -3.57 -35.21
C LEU A 175 -33.78 -2.42 -34.50
N ASN A 176 -33.02 -1.63 -35.24
CA ASN A 176 -32.16 -0.58 -34.72
C ASN A 176 -32.74 0.84 -34.89
N GLU A 177 -33.88 1.00 -35.57
CA GLU A 177 -34.46 2.31 -35.96
C GLU A 177 -34.66 3.28 -34.77
N ARG A 178 -34.95 2.77 -33.57
CA ARG A 178 -35.13 3.58 -32.35
C ARG A 178 -33.95 3.54 -31.38
N LEU A 179 -32.88 2.84 -31.74
CA LEU A 179 -31.67 2.75 -30.94
C LEU A 179 -30.61 3.70 -31.49
N PRO A 180 -29.78 4.30 -30.64
CA PRO A 180 -28.62 5.06 -31.11
C PRO A 180 -27.60 4.12 -31.77
N ASN A 181 -26.84 4.65 -32.73
CA ASN A 181 -25.76 3.89 -33.38
C ASN A 181 -24.56 3.62 -32.44
N ALA A 182 -24.44 4.38 -31.36
CA ALA A 182 -23.41 4.20 -30.34
C ALA A 182 -23.89 3.25 -29.23
N GLU A 183 -22.96 2.47 -28.67
CA GLU A 183 -23.27 1.60 -27.52
C GLU A 183 -23.69 2.43 -26.30
N ILE A 184 -24.84 2.09 -25.74
CA ILE A 184 -25.38 2.73 -24.53
C ILE A 184 -24.67 2.12 -23.31
N CYS A 185 -24.13 2.97 -22.45
CA CYS A 185 -23.46 2.55 -21.21
C CYS A 185 -22.33 1.53 -21.46
N PRO A 186 -21.25 1.91 -22.16
CA PRO A 186 -20.15 1.00 -22.45
C PRO A 186 -19.51 0.49 -21.15
N GLN A 187 -19.25 -0.81 -21.09
CA GLN A 187 -18.55 -1.42 -19.94
C GLN A 187 -17.11 -0.94 -19.83
N ASN A 188 -16.52 -0.59 -20.97
CA ASN A 188 -15.24 0.09 -21.02
C ASN A 188 -15.52 1.60 -20.93
N LEU A 189 -15.38 2.17 -19.73
CA LEU A 189 -15.31 3.62 -19.55
C LEU A 189 -13.97 4.10 -20.12
N GLY A 190 -13.89 4.14 -21.45
CA GLY A 190 -12.74 4.63 -22.19
C GLY A 190 -12.58 6.13 -21.94
N GLY A 191 -11.84 6.50 -20.90
CA GLY A 191 -11.37 7.87 -20.71
C GLY A 191 -11.75 8.56 -19.40
N THR A 192 -12.52 7.95 -18.49
CA THR A 192 -12.64 8.53 -17.13
C THR A 192 -11.52 7.98 -16.26
N GLU A 193 -10.50 8.80 -16.01
CA GLU A 193 -9.41 8.45 -15.10
C GLU A 193 -9.96 7.98 -13.75
N ARG A 194 -9.58 6.76 -13.34
CA ARG A 194 -9.94 6.22 -12.04
C ARG A 194 -9.28 7.08 -10.96
N GLN A 195 -10.08 7.88 -10.27
CA GLN A 195 -9.61 8.58 -9.07
C GLN A 195 -9.35 7.58 -7.95
N LEU A 196 -8.16 7.66 -7.34
CA LEU A 196 -7.77 6.86 -6.19
C LEU A 196 -8.68 7.21 -5.00
N LYS A 197 -9.28 6.18 -4.40
CA LYS A 197 -10.07 6.32 -3.17
C LYS A 197 -9.21 5.96 -1.97
N ASN A 198 -9.55 6.48 -0.79
CA ASN A 198 -8.87 6.11 0.46
C ASN A 198 -8.83 4.59 0.71
N ARG A 199 -9.83 3.85 0.21
CA ARG A 199 -9.88 2.38 0.27
C ARG A 199 -8.70 1.72 -0.48
N ASP A 200 -8.30 2.27 -1.61
CA ASP A 200 -7.19 1.73 -2.42
C ASP A 200 -5.82 1.99 -1.75
N LEU A 201 -5.75 2.95 -0.81
CA LEU A 201 -4.56 3.31 -0.05
C LEU A 201 -4.48 2.64 1.34
N VAL A 202 -5.46 1.82 1.70
CA VAL A 202 -5.50 1.17 3.04
C VAL A 202 -4.26 0.33 3.34
N MET A 203 -3.69 -0.32 2.32
CA MET A 203 -2.51 -1.17 2.49
C MET A 203 -1.27 -0.38 2.93
N THR A 204 -1.08 0.85 2.44
CA THR A 204 0.07 1.68 2.86
C THR A 204 -0.09 2.15 4.30
N TYR A 205 -1.31 2.45 4.75
CA TYR A 205 -1.58 2.75 6.16
C TYR A 205 -1.23 1.56 7.08
N PHE A 206 -1.60 0.34 6.68
CA PHE A 206 -1.23 -0.85 7.45
C PHE A 206 0.29 -1.03 7.55
N VAL A 207 1.04 -0.83 6.45
CA VAL A 207 2.51 -0.92 6.45
C VAL A 207 3.14 0.15 7.35
N MET A 208 2.60 1.37 7.37
CA MET A 208 3.10 2.41 8.27
C MET A 208 2.87 2.03 9.74
N VAL A 209 1.66 1.58 10.09
CA VAL A 209 1.34 1.18 11.46
C VAL A 209 2.20 0.01 11.92
N THR A 210 2.37 -1.02 11.08
CA THR A 210 3.23 -2.16 11.44
C THR A 210 4.69 -1.73 11.60
N GLY A 211 5.20 -0.79 10.79
CA GLY A 211 6.53 -0.20 10.95
C GLY A 211 6.72 0.53 12.28
N PHE A 212 5.72 1.29 12.73
CA PHE A 212 5.78 1.95 14.04
C PHE A 212 5.76 0.95 15.19
N VAL A 213 4.88 -0.06 15.11
CA VAL A 213 4.79 -1.11 16.14
C VAL A 213 6.10 -1.88 16.24
N THR A 214 6.70 -2.29 15.11
CA THR A 214 7.99 -3.01 15.13
C THR A 214 9.12 -2.14 15.65
N SER A 215 9.16 -0.85 15.29
CA SER A 215 10.15 0.10 15.83
C SER A 215 10.05 0.23 17.35
N ILE A 216 8.83 0.35 17.89
CA ILE A 216 8.59 0.43 19.34
C ILE A 216 9.04 -0.88 20.02
N VAL A 217 8.71 -2.04 19.45
CA VAL A 217 9.10 -3.34 20.01
C VAL A 217 10.63 -3.51 20.04
N VAL A 218 11.33 -3.11 18.97
CA VAL A 218 12.80 -3.15 18.92
C VAL A 218 13.41 -2.17 19.92
N PHE A 219 12.84 -0.98 20.06
CA PHE A 219 13.32 0.01 21.02
C PHE A 219 13.15 -0.46 22.47
N VAL A 220 11.97 -1.02 22.81
CA VAL A 220 11.69 -1.54 24.15
C VAL A 220 12.56 -2.76 24.45
N SER A 221 12.78 -3.64 23.46
CA SER A 221 13.64 -4.81 23.65
C SER A 221 15.09 -4.40 23.88
N GLU A 222 15.63 -3.45 23.11
CA GLU A 222 16.98 -2.91 23.34
C GLU A 222 17.10 -2.25 24.72
N LEU A 223 16.11 -1.45 25.12
CA LEU A 223 16.09 -0.81 26.44
C LEU A 223 16.06 -1.84 27.56
N GLY A 224 15.28 -2.91 27.41
CA GLY A 224 15.23 -4.04 28.34
C GLY A 224 16.56 -4.79 28.42
N PHE A 225 17.18 -5.12 27.28
CA PHE A 225 18.50 -5.76 27.24
C PHE A 225 19.57 -4.88 27.89
N ARG A 226 19.58 -3.57 27.61
CA ARG A 226 20.50 -2.63 28.26
C ARG A 226 20.28 -2.56 29.77
N TYR A 227 19.03 -2.53 30.23
CA TYR A 227 18.71 -2.50 31.66
C TYR A 227 19.15 -3.79 32.38
N LEU A 228 18.89 -4.96 31.80
CA LEU A 228 19.31 -6.24 32.36
C LEU A 228 20.83 -6.39 32.38
N ASN A 229 21.52 -5.97 31.32
CA ASN A 229 22.99 -5.96 31.30
C ASN A 229 23.57 -4.97 32.31
N HIS A 230 22.97 -3.79 32.49
CA HIS A 230 23.44 -2.82 33.48
C HIS A 230 23.22 -3.31 34.93
N ARG A 231 22.14 -4.07 35.17
CA ARG A 231 21.94 -4.75 36.47
C ARG A 231 22.99 -5.84 36.69
N LYS A 232 23.21 -6.74 35.72
CA LYS A 232 24.27 -7.76 35.82
C LYS A 232 25.66 -7.15 36.03
N LEU A 233 25.97 -6.04 35.36
CA LEU A 233 27.23 -5.33 35.53
C LEU A 233 27.36 -4.71 36.93
N ASN A 234 26.29 -4.11 37.46
CA ASN A 234 26.26 -3.58 38.82
C ASN A 234 26.37 -4.70 39.88
N ASP A 235 25.74 -5.85 39.66
CA ASP A 235 25.85 -7.01 40.55
C ASP A 235 27.29 -7.57 40.56
N GLN A 236 27.98 -7.57 39.41
CA GLN A 236 29.40 -7.94 39.35
C GLN A 236 30.32 -6.90 40.01
N LEU A 237 30.01 -5.61 39.89
CA LEU A 237 30.74 -4.54 40.59
C LEU A 237 30.55 -4.59 42.12
N GLN A 238 29.39 -5.06 42.60
CA GLN A 238 29.14 -5.25 44.03
C GLN A 238 29.83 -6.52 44.59
N GLN A 239 29.96 -7.59 43.81
CA GLN A 239 30.74 -8.77 44.22
C GLN A 239 32.25 -8.52 44.27
N GLN A 240 32.75 -7.42 43.68
CA GLN A 240 34.13 -6.96 43.82
C GLN A 240 34.37 -5.99 44.99
N GLN A 241 33.39 -5.74 45.87
CA GLN A 241 33.70 -5.08 47.15
C GLN A 241 34.29 -6.12 48.13
N PRO A 242 35.58 -6.00 48.51
CA PRO A 242 36.13 -6.87 49.52
C PRO A 242 35.49 -6.52 50.87
N SER A 243 34.94 -7.53 51.53
CA SER A 243 34.66 -7.49 52.96
C SER A 243 35.92 -7.03 53.68
N LYS A 244 35.84 -5.87 54.36
CA LYS A 244 36.84 -5.45 55.34
C LYS A 244 36.85 -6.45 56.49
N LYS A 245 37.71 -7.45 56.39
CA LYS A 245 38.39 -8.17 57.46
C LYS A 245 39.34 -9.11 56.74
N ASP A 246 40.59 -8.69 56.57
CA ASP A 246 41.73 -9.52 56.91
C ASP A 246 43.05 -8.73 56.77
N THR A 247 43.91 -9.09 57.71
CA THR A 247 45.33 -8.80 57.92
C THR A 247 46.13 -8.25 56.73
N THR A 248 46.88 -7.20 57.01
CA THR A 248 47.97 -6.66 56.18
C THR A 248 48.98 -7.74 55.83
N GLU A 249 48.89 -8.33 54.63
CA GLU A 249 50.02 -8.97 53.98
C GLU A 249 50.87 -7.92 53.27
N ARG A 250 52.11 -7.76 53.75
CA ARG A 250 53.16 -7.03 53.04
C ARG A 250 53.58 -7.84 51.82
N VAL A 251 53.06 -7.49 50.65
CA VAL A 251 53.64 -7.93 49.38
C VAL A 251 54.89 -7.08 49.13
N SER A 252 56.05 -7.65 49.47
CA SER A 252 57.36 -7.12 49.14
C SER A 252 57.60 -7.27 47.64
N TYR A 253 57.46 -6.18 46.89
CA TYR A 253 58.16 -6.08 45.61
C TYR A 253 59.64 -5.88 45.89
N LEU A 254 60.40 -6.92 45.56
CA LEU A 254 61.85 -6.92 45.63
C LEU A 254 62.39 -5.80 44.73
N GLY A 255 62.99 -4.77 45.34
CA GLY A 255 64.02 -3.97 44.66
C GLY A 255 63.81 -2.47 44.49
N LYS A 256 63.11 -1.75 45.39
CA LYS A 256 63.45 -0.36 45.77
C LYS A 256 62.58 0.14 46.93
N GLN A 257 63.20 0.56 48.02
CA GLN A 257 62.54 1.26 49.12
C GLN A 257 62.14 2.66 48.65
N PHE A 258 60.83 2.94 48.61
CA PHE A 258 60.33 4.31 48.57
C PHE A 258 59.97 4.73 49.98
N GLY A 259 60.61 5.80 50.45
CA GLY A 259 60.37 6.40 51.76
C GLY A 259 59.05 7.18 51.79
N ALA A 260 58.52 7.39 52.99
CA ALA A 260 57.24 8.08 53.22
C ALA A 260 57.23 9.48 52.56
N GLY A 261 56.56 9.57 51.42
CA GLY A 261 56.49 10.80 50.61
C GLY A 261 55.88 10.63 49.22
N ASP A 262 55.81 9.40 48.68
CA ASP A 262 55.31 9.18 47.32
C ASP A 262 53.78 8.96 47.26
N SER A 263 53.10 9.85 46.55
CA SER A 263 51.68 9.72 46.17
C SER A 263 51.48 8.60 45.14
N PRO A 264 50.37 7.84 45.19
CA PRO A 264 50.08 6.79 44.21
C PRO A 264 49.97 7.36 42.78
N PRO A 265 50.20 6.55 41.74
CA PRO A 265 50.13 7.03 40.36
C PRO A 265 48.71 7.50 40.02
N PRO A 266 48.57 8.53 39.18
CA PRO A 266 47.29 9.16 38.91
C PRO A 266 46.37 8.25 38.08
N PRO A 267 45.04 8.51 38.10
CA PRO A 267 44.07 7.74 37.34
C PRO A 267 44.35 7.82 35.83
N TYR A 268 44.01 6.77 35.08
CA TYR A 268 44.24 6.63 33.63
C TYR A 268 43.71 7.81 32.77
N ALA A 269 42.82 8.65 33.33
CA ALA A 269 42.34 9.88 32.71
C ALA A 269 43.42 10.98 32.58
N GLU A 270 44.51 10.93 33.34
CA GLU A 270 45.60 11.92 33.27
C GLU A 270 46.60 11.71 32.12
N ILE A 271 46.58 10.54 31.46
CA ILE A 271 47.51 10.24 30.36
C ILE A 271 47.30 11.22 29.18
N PHE A 272 46.09 11.75 29.01
CA PHE A 272 45.76 12.70 27.95
C PHE A 272 45.97 14.18 28.32
N SER A 273 46.28 14.49 29.58
CA SER A 273 46.54 15.86 30.05
C SER A 273 48.02 16.19 30.22
N ARG A 274 48.92 15.21 30.08
CA ARG A 274 50.33 15.32 30.51
C ARG A 274 51.33 15.78 29.45
N HIS A 275 50.91 16.61 28.50
CA HIS A 275 51.87 17.33 27.66
C HIS A 275 52.06 18.78 28.14
N GLN A 276 52.49 18.95 29.41
CA GLN A 276 53.41 20.02 29.85
C GLN A 276 53.77 19.88 31.35
N LEU A 277 54.94 19.28 31.58
CA LEU A 277 55.91 19.49 32.67
C LEU A 277 55.46 19.79 34.12
N GLY A 278 55.83 18.88 35.03
CA GLY A 278 56.92 19.12 35.98
C GLY A 278 56.65 19.86 37.31
N VAL A 279 56.89 19.13 38.41
CA VAL A 279 57.50 19.57 39.69
C VAL A 279 56.59 20.21 40.77
N LEU A 280 56.44 19.44 41.85
CA LEU A 280 56.25 19.76 43.29
C LEU A 280 55.15 20.73 43.75
N GLY A 281 54.45 20.30 44.80
CA GLY A 281 53.29 20.96 45.39
C GLY A 281 53.58 22.27 46.11
N GLY A 282 52.50 23.01 46.32
CA GLY A 282 52.46 24.23 47.11
C GLY A 282 51.10 24.89 46.93
N GLU A 283 50.41 25.14 48.04
CA GLU A 283 49.21 25.95 48.08
C GLU A 283 49.37 27.30 47.36
N ARG A 284 48.26 27.71 46.73
CA ARG A 284 47.81 29.10 46.51
C ARG A 284 48.66 30.02 45.64
N THR A 285 47.99 30.56 44.61
CA THR A 285 48.16 31.92 44.07
C THR A 285 49.60 32.41 43.89
N GLY A 286 50.13 32.38 42.66
CA GLY A 286 51.40 33.07 42.41
C GLY A 286 51.96 32.88 41.01
N LYS A 287 51.57 33.79 40.12
CA LYS A 287 52.39 34.44 39.09
C LYS A 287 53.90 34.12 39.15
N LEU A 288 54.49 33.48 38.13
CA LEU A 288 55.93 33.47 37.81
C LEU A 288 56.04 32.72 36.45
N PHE A 289 56.50 33.25 35.32
CA PHE A 289 57.56 34.20 35.06
C PHE A 289 57.16 35.21 33.98
N ASP A 290 57.48 36.45 34.26
CA ASP A 290 57.74 37.52 33.31
C ASP A 290 59.26 37.53 33.13
N ASP A 291 59.76 37.25 31.93
CA ASP A 291 60.84 38.04 31.34
C ASP A 291 61.16 37.60 29.91
N THR A 292 61.35 38.60 29.06
CA THR A 292 61.95 38.60 27.72
C THR A 292 61.11 38.15 26.51
N ASP A 293 60.51 39.18 25.92
CA ASP A 293 60.56 39.58 24.50
C ASP A 293 59.76 38.80 23.44
N TYR A 294 58.82 39.54 22.83
CA TYR A 294 57.90 39.25 21.71
C TYR A 294 56.56 38.52 21.99
N PRO A 295 55.43 39.03 21.44
CA PRO A 295 54.09 38.69 21.92
C PRO A 295 53.50 37.48 21.18
N ALA A 296 53.47 36.32 21.82
CA ALA A 296 52.62 35.21 21.42
C ALA A 296 51.23 35.38 22.07
N ASN A 297 50.19 35.57 21.24
CA ASN A 297 48.79 35.63 21.67
C ASN A 297 48.38 34.32 22.38
N GLY A 298 48.41 34.30 23.71
CA GLY A 298 47.97 33.17 24.53
C GLY A 298 46.46 32.97 24.44
N ALA A 299 46.04 31.86 23.84
CA ALA A 299 44.65 31.40 23.86
C ALA A 299 44.40 30.63 25.16
N ASN A 300 43.50 31.15 26.01
CA ASN A 300 43.09 30.46 27.24
C ASN A 300 42.06 29.38 26.91
N ARG A 301 42.25 28.17 27.44
CA ARG A 301 41.30 27.05 27.30
C ARG A 301 40.33 27.03 28.48
N GLN A 302 39.05 26.73 28.23
CA GLN A 302 38.02 26.68 29.25
C GLN A 302 37.06 25.51 28.99
N MET A 303 36.76 24.72 30.02
CA MET A 303 35.82 23.59 29.97
C MET A 303 34.45 24.03 30.49
N ILE A 304 33.40 23.83 29.70
CA ILE A 304 32.01 24.19 30.08
C ILE A 304 31.11 23.01 29.74
N ASN A 305 30.35 22.50 30.73
CA ASN A 305 29.42 21.36 30.58
C ASN A 305 30.03 20.12 29.88
N GLY A 306 31.28 19.78 30.20
CA GLY A 306 31.96 18.60 29.68
C GLY A 306 32.45 18.71 28.23
N ARG A 307 32.53 19.92 27.67
CA ARG A 307 33.08 20.17 26.33
C ARG A 307 34.16 21.25 26.39
N ASP A 308 35.26 21.03 25.68
CA ASP A 308 36.40 21.95 25.66
C ASP A 308 36.20 23.09 24.64
N TYR A 309 36.43 24.32 25.10
CA TYR A 309 36.38 25.52 24.29
C TYR A 309 37.72 26.28 24.36
N MET A 310 38.14 26.83 23.23
CA MET A 310 39.23 27.79 23.17
C MET A 310 38.65 29.20 23.24
N VAL A 311 39.10 30.00 24.21
CA VAL A 311 38.69 31.39 24.41
C VAL A 311 39.65 32.28 23.64
N VAL A 312 39.18 32.88 22.55
CA VAL A 312 39.92 33.89 21.80
C VAL A 312 39.38 35.26 22.19
N ARG A 313 40.25 36.12 22.72
CA ARG A 313 39.91 37.52 22.96
C ARG A 313 40.10 38.30 21.67
N GLU A 314 39.04 38.94 21.18
CA GLU A 314 39.15 39.83 20.03
C GLU A 314 39.85 41.14 20.45
N LYS A 315 40.73 41.65 19.59
CA LYS A 315 41.57 42.83 19.90
C LYS A 315 40.78 44.14 20.06
N ASN A 316 39.48 44.15 19.77
CA ASN A 316 38.65 45.36 19.77
C ASN A 316 37.79 45.53 21.04
N GLY A 317 38.11 44.83 22.14
CA GLY A 317 37.56 45.12 23.46
C GLY A 317 36.08 44.74 23.71
N LEU A 318 35.36 44.23 22.71
CA LEU A 318 33.99 43.75 22.84
C LEU A 318 33.90 42.22 22.89
N GLY A 319 34.31 41.65 24.03
CA GLY A 319 33.98 40.27 24.43
C GLY A 319 34.92 39.16 23.96
N SER A 320 34.88 38.03 24.67
CA SER A 320 35.65 36.82 24.37
C SER A 320 34.81 35.80 23.60
N ARG A 321 35.33 35.29 22.49
CA ARG A 321 34.66 34.30 21.64
C ARG A 321 35.10 32.88 22.01
N LEU A 322 34.13 31.98 22.17
CA LEU A 322 34.37 30.56 22.47
C LEU A 322 34.31 29.74 21.18
N ILE A 323 35.36 28.99 20.88
CA ILE A 323 35.42 28.06 19.73
C ILE A 323 35.42 26.62 20.28
N PRO A 324 34.42 25.79 19.97
CA PRO A 324 34.40 24.40 20.43
C PRO A 324 35.50 23.60 19.73
N MET A 325 36.33 22.93 20.53
CA MET A 325 37.38 22.05 20.00
C MET A 325 36.74 20.71 19.63
N ARG A 326 36.72 20.36 18.33
CA ARG A 326 36.32 19.01 17.91
C ARG A 326 37.46 18.04 18.22
N ALA A 327 37.24 17.08 19.11
CA ALA A 327 38.13 15.93 19.21
C ALA A 327 38.06 15.14 17.89
N PRO A 328 39.19 14.80 17.24
CA PRO A 328 39.16 13.96 16.05
C PRO A 328 38.68 12.56 16.45
N SER A 329 37.51 12.16 15.98
CA SER A 329 36.88 10.86 16.25
C SER A 329 37.61 9.67 15.60
N ALA A 330 38.83 9.85 15.08
CA ALA A 330 39.61 8.83 14.38
C ALA A 330 40.63 8.09 15.27
N ALA A 331 40.86 8.51 16.52
CA ALA A 331 41.80 7.83 17.42
C ALA A 331 41.23 6.58 18.13
N ILE A 332 39.92 6.33 17.96
CA ILE A 332 39.20 5.25 18.67
C ILE A 332 39.44 3.85 18.05
N PHE A 333 40.05 3.76 16.84
CA PHE A 333 40.14 2.50 16.08
C PHE A 333 41.53 1.84 16.01
N HIS A 334 42.56 2.34 16.70
CA HIS A 334 43.93 1.83 16.49
C HIS A 334 44.50 0.87 17.56
N TYR A 335 43.71 0.40 18.54
CA TYR A 335 44.23 -0.49 19.61
C TYR A 335 43.44 -1.79 19.85
N THR A 336 42.92 -2.43 18.80
CA THR A 336 42.32 -3.79 18.92
C THR A 336 43.05 -4.90 18.17
N TYR A 337 44.28 -4.68 17.69
CA TYR A 337 45.12 -5.76 17.15
C TYR A 337 46.59 -5.56 17.50
N ALA A 338 46.99 -5.99 18.70
CA ALA A 338 48.36 -6.40 19.03
C ALA A 338 48.39 -6.95 20.47
N ASN A 339 47.97 -8.21 20.64
CA ASN A 339 48.69 -9.30 21.32
C ASN A 339 47.78 -10.52 21.45
#